data_AF-A0A941X3D7-F1
#
_entry.id   AF-A0A941X3D7-F1
#
_cell.length_a   1.000
_cell.length_b   1.000
_cell.length_c   1.000
_cell.angle_alpha   90.00
_cell.angle_beta   90.00
_cell.angle_gamma   90.00
#
_symmetry.space_group_name_H-M   'P 1'
#
loop_
_entity.id
_entity.type
_entity.pdbx_description
1 polymer ?
#
loop_
_entity_poly.entity_id
_entity_poly.type
_entity_poly.pdbx_seq_one_letter_code
_entity_poly.pdbx_strand_id
1 'polypeptide(L)'
;LEKSFNRGFTHYFLDGRTPEPIASPDTPKSLGEYVGKVKRYDKNTFTIAGLTPIHNGDGLCFANNKGEFEGVRVNRVEGNRIFPASRIEITPHTVLYRNFDFEFDKRLSRPSADRRIDVEITLYTVPGGYALYMKDECGNHTTIREDAPHETARTPQQETQKKQLGKLGTTAYSALKIDIDLPDNFFIPASVLSKLRQKAVESLDRIRRIAYRTEKRQEEDKTVCYPQTELSYLGNVSNRLAEQFYREHGVTRIDPAFEIKPSKGVPLMFTRHCIRYMLGICKKTPAGNKFPAPLTLLYKGQKLQLHFDCTACEMTLYKKDIL
;
A
#
# COMPACT_ATOMS: atom_id res chain seq x y z
N LEU A 1 7.89 3.30 -8.98
CA LEU A 1 8.19 2.15 -8.10
C LEU A 1 9.52 2.31 -7.39
N GLU A 2 10.57 2.83 -8.04
CA GLU A 2 11.91 2.96 -7.43
C GLU A 2 12.05 4.04 -6.34
N LYS A 3 11.12 5.00 -6.30
CA LYS A 3 11.08 6.09 -5.32
C LYS A 3 10.50 5.70 -3.95
N SER A 4 9.89 4.53 -3.85
CA SER A 4 9.50 3.90 -2.59
C SER A 4 10.56 2.90 -2.16
N PHE A 5 10.40 2.29 -0.99
CA PHE A 5 11.31 1.26 -0.51
C PHE A 5 11.55 0.20 -1.60
N ASN A 6 12.83 0.03 -1.98
CA ASN A 6 13.25 -0.82 -3.08
C ASN A 6 14.63 -1.38 -2.77
N ARG A 7 14.85 -2.67 -2.99
CA ARG A 7 16.15 -3.36 -2.82
C ARG A 7 16.63 -4.08 -4.08
N GLY A 8 16.19 -3.60 -5.24
CA GLY A 8 16.24 -4.31 -6.51
C GLY A 8 14.93 -5.07 -6.74
N PHE A 9 14.39 -4.98 -7.96
CA PHE A 9 13.25 -5.79 -8.35
C PHE A 9 13.73 -7.15 -8.84
N THR A 10 12.99 -8.19 -8.46
CA THR A 10 13.21 -9.54 -8.97
C THR A 10 11.89 -10.08 -9.48
N HIS A 11 11.94 -10.69 -10.67
CA HIS A 11 10.84 -11.49 -11.21
C HIS A 11 10.74 -12.85 -10.48
N TYR A 12 11.63 -13.09 -9.52
CA TYR A 12 11.77 -14.32 -8.77
C TYR A 12 11.92 -15.53 -9.71
N PHE A 13 10.86 -16.31 -9.90
CA PHE A 13 10.84 -17.43 -10.85
C PHE A 13 9.64 -17.39 -11.79
N LEU A 14 9.03 -16.22 -12.01
CA LEU A 14 7.90 -16.07 -12.94
C LEU A 14 8.28 -16.52 -14.36
N ASP A 15 9.46 -16.10 -14.83
CA ASP A 15 9.98 -16.44 -16.16
C ASP A 15 10.98 -17.63 -16.10
N GLY A 16 10.93 -18.42 -15.02
CA GLY A 16 11.93 -19.44 -14.71
C GLY A 16 13.15 -18.89 -13.97
N ARG A 17 14.18 -19.73 -13.81
CA ARG A 17 15.40 -19.37 -13.08
C ARG A 17 16.39 -18.68 -14.01
N THR A 18 16.72 -17.45 -13.70
CA THR A 18 17.71 -16.66 -14.45
C THR A 18 19.01 -16.49 -13.65
N PRO A 19 20.13 -16.08 -14.29
CA PRO A 19 21.41 -15.83 -13.62
C PRO A 19 21.37 -14.65 -12.64
N GLU A 20 20.41 -13.74 -12.77
CA GLU A 20 20.30 -12.59 -11.89
C GLU A 20 20.03 -13.01 -10.44
N PRO A 21 20.70 -12.36 -9.46
CA PRO A 21 20.46 -12.66 -8.05
C PRO A 21 19.05 -12.24 -7.65
N ILE A 22 18.35 -13.13 -6.95
CA ILE A 22 17.02 -12.88 -6.39
C ILE A 22 17.06 -12.39 -4.94
N ALA A 23 18.27 -12.16 -4.41
CA ALA A 23 18.52 -11.68 -3.07
C ALA A 23 19.61 -10.62 -3.11
N SER A 24 19.56 -9.69 -2.16
CA SER A 24 20.52 -8.60 -2.00
C SER A 24 21.32 -8.83 -0.72
N PRO A 25 22.38 -9.67 -0.76
CA PRO A 25 23.13 -10.06 0.44
C PRO A 25 23.88 -8.88 1.07
N ASP A 26 24.22 -7.87 0.27
CA ASP A 26 25.07 -6.75 0.69
C ASP A 26 24.39 -5.82 1.70
N THR A 27 23.06 -5.68 1.64
CA THR A 27 22.34 -4.81 2.58
C THR A 27 20.87 -5.19 2.79
N PRO A 28 20.41 -5.26 4.05
CA PRO A 28 18.99 -5.32 4.37
C PRO A 28 18.39 -3.91 4.42
N LYS A 29 18.92 -2.91 3.71
CA LYS A 29 18.36 -1.54 3.67
C LYS A 29 17.79 -1.24 2.29
N SER A 30 16.92 -0.24 2.20
CA SER A 30 16.43 0.26 0.90
C SER A 30 17.60 0.85 0.12
N LEU A 31 17.79 0.34 -1.10
CA LEU A 31 18.73 0.87 -2.09
C LEU A 31 18.11 2.11 -2.76
N GLY A 32 16.84 2.02 -3.16
CA GLY A 32 16.13 3.10 -3.85
C GLY A 32 16.46 3.21 -5.34
N GLU A 33 16.33 4.42 -5.90
CA GLU A 33 16.48 4.72 -7.33
C GLU A 33 17.95 4.90 -7.71
N TYR A 34 18.40 4.34 -8.84
CA TYR A 34 19.74 4.62 -9.35
C TYR A 34 19.81 6.07 -9.85
N VAL A 35 20.80 6.85 -9.38
CA VAL A 35 20.92 8.28 -9.74
C VAL A 35 22.17 8.62 -10.52
N GLY A 36 23.15 7.73 -10.59
CA GLY A 36 24.36 7.93 -11.39
C GLY A 36 25.63 7.43 -10.72
N LYS A 37 26.78 7.92 -11.21
CA LYS A 37 28.11 7.61 -10.66
C LYS A 37 28.83 8.87 -10.22
N VAL A 38 29.68 8.76 -9.21
CA VAL A 38 30.59 9.83 -8.83
C VAL A 38 31.60 10.09 -9.94
N LYS A 39 31.68 11.33 -10.41
CA LYS A 39 32.68 11.77 -11.39
C LYS A 39 33.96 12.23 -10.71
N ARG A 40 33.83 13.03 -9.65
CA ARG A 40 34.95 13.61 -8.90
C ARG A 40 34.52 13.89 -7.46
N TYR A 41 35.46 13.77 -6.53
CA TYR A 41 35.31 14.14 -5.13
C TYR A 41 36.35 15.20 -4.76
N ASP A 42 35.92 16.31 -4.17
CA ASP A 42 36.76 17.44 -3.77
C ASP A 42 36.29 17.99 -2.41
N LYS A 43 37.19 18.01 -1.41
CA LYS A 43 36.98 18.70 -0.11
C LYS A 43 35.59 18.46 0.49
N ASN A 44 35.20 17.19 0.63
CA ASN A 44 33.90 16.76 1.15
C ASN A 44 32.68 17.16 0.30
N THR A 45 32.87 17.33 -1.00
CA THR A 45 31.80 17.48 -1.98
C THR A 45 32.09 16.55 -3.15
N PHE A 46 31.08 16.19 -3.92
CA PHE A 46 31.29 15.37 -5.11
C PHE A 46 30.39 15.79 -6.25
N THR A 47 30.79 15.45 -7.47
CA THR A 47 29.98 15.66 -8.66
C THR A 47 29.43 14.33 -9.16
N ILE A 48 28.17 14.32 -9.57
CA ILE A 48 27.51 13.13 -10.11
C ILE A 48 27.47 13.23 -11.64
N ALA A 49 27.76 12.12 -12.30
CA ALA A 49 27.41 11.87 -13.69
C ALA A 49 26.14 11.02 -13.73
N GLY A 50 24.99 11.68 -13.90
CA GLY A 50 23.67 11.07 -13.91
C GLY A 50 22.64 12.01 -14.53
N LEU A 51 21.52 11.45 -15.00
CA LEU A 51 20.42 12.20 -15.58
C LEU A 51 19.31 12.50 -14.55
N THR A 52 19.31 11.79 -13.42
CA THR A 52 18.30 11.93 -12.39
C THR A 52 18.57 13.17 -11.53
N PRO A 53 17.62 14.12 -11.42
CA PRO A 53 17.81 15.31 -10.60
C PRO A 53 17.83 14.96 -9.10
N ILE A 54 18.81 15.52 -8.39
CA ILE A 54 18.94 15.44 -6.93
C ILE A 54 18.53 16.76 -6.31
N HIS A 55 17.79 16.71 -5.21
CA HIS A 55 17.32 17.90 -4.49
C HIS A 55 17.94 18.03 -3.11
N ASN A 56 17.88 19.24 -2.55
CA ASN A 56 18.25 19.47 -1.16
C ASN A 56 17.35 18.64 -0.25
N GLY A 57 17.94 17.93 0.71
CA GLY A 57 17.23 17.06 1.63
C GLY A 57 17.11 15.61 1.17
N ASP A 58 17.45 15.27 -0.08
CA ASP A 58 17.47 13.89 -0.56
C ASP A 58 18.43 13.02 0.28
N GLY A 59 18.12 11.73 0.39
CA GLY A 59 19.00 10.71 0.98
C GLY A 59 19.67 9.91 -0.12
N LEU A 60 21.00 9.91 -0.13
CA LEU A 60 21.81 9.10 -1.03
C LEU A 60 22.46 7.96 -0.28
N CYS A 61 22.67 6.84 -0.98
CA CYS A 61 23.37 5.69 -0.44
C CYS A 61 24.21 4.98 -1.49
N PHE A 62 25.27 4.33 -1.03
CA PHE A 62 26.27 3.69 -1.88
C PHE A 62 27.05 2.63 -1.09
N ALA A 63 27.70 1.71 -1.80
CA ALA A 63 28.68 0.81 -1.20
C ALA A 63 30.04 1.50 -1.15
N ASN A 64 30.66 1.57 0.03
CA ASN A 64 32.00 2.12 0.18
C ASN A 64 33.08 1.15 -0.36
N ASN A 65 34.36 1.52 -0.28
CA ASN A 65 35.46 0.68 -0.78
C ASN A 65 35.61 -0.67 -0.04
N LYS A 66 34.97 -0.84 1.13
CA LYS A 66 34.93 -2.10 1.89
C LYS A 66 33.70 -2.94 1.57
N GLY A 67 32.82 -2.47 0.67
CA GLY A 67 31.55 -3.11 0.37
C GLY A 67 30.45 -2.85 1.40
N GLU A 68 30.68 -1.96 2.37
CA GLU A 68 29.69 -1.61 3.39
C GLU A 68 28.75 -0.53 2.85
N PHE A 69 27.45 -0.68 3.13
CA PHE A 69 26.44 0.23 2.61
C PHE A 69 26.29 1.48 3.51
N GLU A 70 26.74 2.62 2.99
CA GLU A 70 26.67 3.93 3.64
C GLU A 70 25.54 4.78 3.07
N GLY A 71 25.06 5.72 3.88
CA GLY A 71 24.03 6.67 3.48
C GLY A 71 24.35 8.06 3.99
N VAL A 72 23.98 9.08 3.21
CA VAL A 72 24.19 10.48 3.55
C VAL A 72 23.03 11.34 3.07
N ARG A 73 22.65 12.30 3.90
CA ARG A 73 21.67 13.31 3.52
C ARG A 73 22.36 14.39 2.68
N VAL A 74 21.73 14.81 1.60
CA VAL A 74 22.14 15.94 0.78
C VAL A 74 21.75 17.22 1.49
N ASN A 75 22.74 18.02 1.88
CA ASN A 75 22.49 19.32 2.52
C ASN A 75 22.22 20.40 1.46
N ARG A 76 23.02 20.41 0.38
CA ARG A 76 22.89 21.37 -0.72
C ARG A 76 23.28 20.74 -2.06
N VAL A 77 22.63 21.17 -3.13
CA VAL A 77 22.92 20.82 -4.52
C VAL A 77 23.22 22.10 -5.31
N GLU A 78 24.30 22.10 -6.08
CA GLU A 78 24.67 23.17 -7.02
C GLU A 78 24.98 22.56 -8.40
N GLY A 79 24.00 22.59 -9.31
CA GLY A 79 24.08 21.84 -10.56
C GLY A 79 24.24 20.34 -10.26
N ASN A 80 25.32 19.73 -10.74
CA ASN A 80 25.64 18.31 -10.47
C ASN A 80 26.55 18.10 -9.26
N ARG A 81 26.87 19.17 -8.51
CA ARG A 81 27.72 19.11 -7.32
C ARG A 81 26.85 18.95 -6.07
N ILE A 82 27.21 17.95 -5.26
CA ILE A 82 26.51 17.56 -4.04
C ILE A 82 27.35 17.93 -2.82
N PHE A 83 26.70 18.57 -1.86
CA PHE A 83 27.22 18.89 -0.55
C PHE A 83 26.55 17.97 0.49
N PRO A 84 27.21 16.90 0.94
CA PRO A 84 26.69 16.00 1.96
C PRO A 84 26.60 16.68 3.33
N ALA A 85 25.65 16.24 4.15
CA ALA A 85 25.44 16.76 5.52
C ALA A 85 26.52 16.30 6.51
N SER A 86 27.21 15.20 6.22
CA SER A 86 28.32 14.67 7.01
C SER A 86 29.51 14.35 6.10
N ARG A 87 30.68 14.13 6.71
CA ARG A 87 31.85 13.69 5.95
C ARG A 87 31.63 12.26 5.46
N ILE A 88 31.92 12.03 4.18
CA ILE A 88 31.85 10.69 3.55
C ILE A 88 33.16 10.35 2.86
N GLU A 89 33.46 9.06 2.78
CA GLU A 89 34.56 8.52 2.00
C GLU A 89 34.02 7.88 0.71
N ILE A 90 34.15 8.59 -0.41
CA ILE A 90 33.64 8.14 -1.69
C ILE A 90 34.67 8.37 -2.79
N THR A 91 34.82 7.39 -3.67
CA THR A 91 35.81 7.41 -4.76
C THR A 91 35.12 7.66 -6.10
N PRO A 92 35.84 8.21 -7.10
CA PRO A 92 35.35 8.27 -8.47
C PRO A 92 34.84 6.90 -8.95
N HIS A 93 33.81 6.93 -9.78
CA HIS A 93 33.07 5.77 -10.31
C HIS A 93 32.17 5.02 -9.31
N THR A 94 32.11 5.43 -8.04
CA THR A 94 31.13 4.88 -7.08
C THR A 94 29.71 5.08 -7.59
N VAL A 95 28.93 4.00 -7.60
CA VAL A 95 27.50 4.03 -7.95
C VAL A 95 26.69 4.61 -6.80
N LEU A 96 25.80 5.54 -7.12
CA LEU A 96 24.92 6.20 -6.18
C LEU A 96 23.47 5.80 -6.41
N TYR A 97 22.77 5.56 -5.31
CA TYR A 97 21.32 5.40 -5.27
C TYR A 97 20.69 6.45 -4.37
N ARG A 98 19.41 6.74 -4.60
CA ARG A 98 18.60 7.63 -3.77
C ARG A 98 17.56 6.83 -3.02
N ASN A 99 17.77 6.68 -1.71
CA ASN A 99 16.86 5.97 -0.82
C ASN A 99 15.80 6.86 -0.15
N PHE A 100 15.92 8.19 -0.31
CA PHE A 100 14.92 9.16 0.12
C PHE A 100 14.85 10.33 -0.87
N ASP A 101 13.69 10.55 -1.49
CA ASP A 101 13.41 11.67 -2.41
C ASP A 101 12.55 12.69 -1.65
N PHE A 102 13.16 13.80 -1.23
CA PHE A 102 12.53 14.77 -0.35
C PHE A 102 11.36 15.50 -1.02
N GLU A 103 11.51 15.85 -2.30
CA GLU A 103 10.44 16.50 -3.06
C GLU A 103 9.28 15.54 -3.34
N PHE A 104 9.56 14.25 -3.53
CA PHE A 104 8.52 13.24 -3.62
C PHE A 104 7.77 13.05 -2.30
N ASP A 105 8.47 12.94 -1.17
CA ASP A 105 7.85 12.82 0.17
C ASP A 105 7.01 14.06 0.52
N LYS A 106 7.52 15.25 0.24
CA LYS A 106 6.79 16.52 0.39
C LYS A 106 5.53 16.60 -0.46
N ARG A 107 5.53 15.96 -1.64
CA ARG A 107 4.35 15.87 -2.50
C ARG A 107 3.33 14.89 -1.95
N LEU A 108 3.78 13.75 -1.42
CA LEU A 108 2.91 12.75 -0.82
C LEU A 108 2.28 13.19 0.51
N SER A 109 2.96 14.04 1.27
CA SER A 109 2.45 14.58 2.53
C SER A 109 1.35 15.65 2.34
N ARG A 110 1.15 16.14 1.11
CA ARG A 110 0.03 17.03 0.79
C ARG A 110 -1.24 16.22 0.54
N PRO A 111 -2.43 16.77 0.87
CA PRO A 111 -3.69 16.19 0.43
C PRO A 111 -3.65 15.96 -1.08
N SER A 112 -3.68 14.69 -1.49
CA SER A 112 -3.53 14.29 -2.89
C SER A 112 -4.86 14.24 -3.63
N ALA A 113 -5.94 13.97 -2.90
CA ALA A 113 -7.30 13.95 -3.40
C ALA A 113 -8.29 14.24 -2.27
N ASP A 114 -9.37 14.95 -2.59
CA ASP A 114 -10.57 15.06 -1.75
C ASP A 114 -11.72 14.39 -2.51
N ARG A 115 -12.25 13.28 -2.00
CA ARG A 115 -13.41 12.60 -2.60
C ARG A 115 -14.65 12.96 -1.81
N ARG A 116 -15.54 13.71 -2.47
CA ARG A 116 -16.86 14.10 -1.97
C ARG A 116 -17.96 13.42 -2.75
N ILE A 117 -19.10 13.19 -2.11
CA ILE A 117 -20.29 12.57 -2.67
C ILE A 117 -21.11 13.64 -3.38
N ASP A 118 -21.32 13.47 -4.67
CA ASP A 118 -22.11 14.41 -5.44
C ASP A 118 -23.59 14.35 -5.04
N VAL A 119 -24.18 15.53 -4.87
CA VAL A 119 -25.61 15.70 -4.58
C VAL A 119 -26.29 16.65 -5.55
N GLU A 120 -27.50 16.28 -5.95
CA GLU A 120 -28.45 17.14 -6.64
C GLU A 120 -29.42 17.72 -5.60
N ILE A 121 -29.63 19.03 -5.65
CA ILE A 121 -30.44 19.77 -4.69
C ILE A 121 -31.57 20.48 -5.44
N THR A 122 -32.81 20.35 -4.97
CA THR A 122 -33.97 21.07 -5.51
C THR A 122 -34.71 21.77 -4.38
N LEU A 123 -34.84 23.09 -4.48
CA LEU A 123 -35.65 23.90 -3.57
C LEU A 123 -37.00 24.20 -4.22
N TYR A 124 -38.10 23.91 -3.54
CA TYR A 124 -39.45 24.19 -4.03
C TYR A 124 -40.39 24.66 -2.92
N THR A 125 -41.54 25.19 -3.30
CA THR A 125 -42.57 25.68 -2.36
C THR A 125 -43.47 24.57 -1.85
N VAL A 126 -43.92 24.69 -0.61
CA VAL A 126 -44.98 23.87 -0.01
C VAL A 126 -45.96 24.78 0.76
N PRO A 127 -47.20 24.36 1.03
CA PRO A 127 -48.13 25.17 1.81
C PRO A 127 -47.54 25.58 3.16
N GLY A 128 -47.36 26.89 3.36
CA GLY A 128 -46.80 27.47 4.60
C GLY A 128 -45.28 27.41 4.74
N GLY A 129 -44.53 27.08 3.68
CA GLY A 129 -43.07 27.04 3.76
C GLY A 129 -42.34 26.63 2.48
N TYR A 130 -41.12 26.12 2.67
CA TYR A 130 -40.28 25.63 1.59
C TYR A 130 -39.79 24.23 1.90
N ALA A 131 -39.56 23.44 0.85
CA ALA A 131 -38.97 22.13 0.96
C ALA A 131 -37.68 22.03 0.14
N LEU A 132 -36.70 21.32 0.70
CA LEU A 132 -35.43 21.03 0.07
C LEU A 132 -35.33 19.52 -0.15
N TYR A 133 -35.35 19.12 -1.42
CA TYR A 133 -35.01 17.77 -1.85
C TYR A 133 -33.50 17.68 -2.09
N MET A 134 -32.87 16.61 -1.65
CA MET A 134 -31.46 16.33 -1.86
C MET A 134 -31.28 14.85 -2.19
N LYS A 135 -30.59 14.55 -3.28
CA LYS A 135 -30.31 13.18 -3.77
C LYS A 135 -28.82 13.01 -4.01
N ASP A 136 -28.23 11.89 -3.58
CA ASP A 136 -26.84 11.55 -3.86
C ASP A 136 -26.63 10.68 -5.10
N GLU A 137 -25.37 10.58 -5.53
CA GLU A 137 -24.91 9.73 -6.65
C GLU A 137 -25.19 8.22 -6.46
N CYS A 138 -25.51 7.77 -5.25
CA CYS A 138 -25.86 6.38 -4.94
C CYS A 138 -27.39 6.14 -4.94
N GLY A 139 -28.20 7.17 -5.21
CA GLY A 139 -29.65 7.10 -5.25
C GLY A 139 -30.36 7.33 -3.90
N ASN A 140 -29.64 7.57 -2.81
CA ASN A 140 -30.27 7.96 -1.55
C ASN A 140 -30.78 9.38 -1.65
N HIS A 141 -31.94 9.66 -1.05
CA HIS A 141 -32.55 10.96 -1.13
C HIS A 141 -33.35 11.30 0.13
N THR A 142 -33.52 12.59 0.37
CA THR A 142 -34.32 13.12 1.49
C THR A 142 -35.05 14.38 1.06
N THR A 143 -36.18 14.66 1.71
CA THR A 143 -36.90 15.92 1.60
C THR A 143 -37.07 16.51 2.99
N ILE A 144 -36.66 17.76 3.19
CA ILE A 144 -36.85 18.50 4.44
C ILE A 144 -37.70 19.73 4.19
N ARG A 145 -38.64 20.01 5.09
CA ARG A 145 -39.47 21.22 5.08
C ARG A 145 -39.06 22.16 6.21
N GLU A 146 -39.09 23.46 5.94
CA GLU A 146 -39.09 24.53 6.93
C GLU A 146 -40.25 25.50 6.67
N ASP A 147 -40.94 25.90 7.74
CA ASP A 147 -41.98 26.91 7.67
C ASP A 147 -41.37 28.29 7.53
N ALA A 148 -41.89 29.06 6.57
CA ALA A 148 -41.50 30.44 6.31
C ALA A 148 -42.55 31.08 5.39
N PRO A 149 -42.79 32.40 5.53
CA PRO A 149 -43.74 33.09 4.67
C PRO A 149 -43.26 33.15 3.22
N HIS A 150 -44.22 33.18 2.30
CA HIS A 150 -43.99 33.38 0.86
C HIS A 150 -44.00 34.88 0.55
N GLU A 151 -42.90 35.54 0.87
CA GLU A 151 -42.74 36.98 0.62
C GLU A 151 -42.09 37.21 -0.74
N THR A 152 -42.73 37.98 -1.63
CA THR A 152 -42.13 38.34 -2.92
C THR A 152 -40.92 39.24 -2.72
N ALA A 153 -39.78 38.87 -3.30
CA ALA A 153 -38.57 39.67 -3.25
C ALA A 153 -38.57 40.76 -4.32
N ARG A 154 -38.03 41.92 -3.96
CA ARG A 154 -37.86 43.06 -4.88
C ARG A 154 -36.66 42.91 -5.82
N THR A 155 -35.73 42.02 -5.48
CA THR A 155 -34.50 41.76 -6.24
C THR A 155 -34.39 40.28 -6.59
N PRO A 156 -33.71 39.91 -7.69
CA PRO A 156 -33.52 38.50 -8.06
C PRO A 156 -32.81 37.69 -6.96
N GLN A 157 -33.42 36.60 -6.49
CA GLN A 157 -32.89 35.81 -5.37
C GLN A 157 -32.20 34.50 -5.77
N GLN A 158 -32.46 33.97 -6.97
CA GLN A 158 -32.06 32.60 -7.34
C GLN A 158 -30.55 32.32 -7.16
N GLU A 159 -29.67 33.20 -7.64
CA GLU A 159 -28.22 33.00 -7.51
C GLU A 159 -27.74 33.07 -6.06
N THR A 160 -28.36 33.93 -5.24
CA THR A 160 -28.08 33.98 -3.80
C THR A 160 -28.54 32.71 -3.11
N GLN A 161 -29.73 32.21 -3.46
CA GLN A 161 -30.28 30.96 -2.92
C GLN A 161 -29.39 29.77 -3.27
N LYS A 162 -28.97 29.64 -4.54
CA LYS A 162 -28.01 28.61 -4.99
C LYS A 162 -26.70 28.69 -4.20
N LYS A 163 -26.11 29.89 -4.08
CA LYS A 163 -24.87 30.10 -3.31
C LYS A 163 -25.02 29.71 -1.85
N GLN A 164 -26.16 29.95 -1.21
CA GLN A 164 -26.40 29.55 0.17
C GLN A 164 -26.58 28.03 0.29
N LEU A 165 -27.37 27.41 -0.58
CA LEU A 165 -27.58 25.96 -0.56
C LEU A 165 -26.30 25.16 -0.90
N GLY A 166 -25.42 25.71 -1.73
CA GLY A 166 -24.15 25.08 -2.11
C GLY A 166 -23.04 25.08 -1.04
N LYS A 167 -23.25 25.69 0.13
CA LYS A 167 -22.24 25.74 1.21
C LYS A 167 -22.15 24.39 1.97
N LEU A 168 -21.57 23.38 1.31
CA LEU A 168 -21.38 22.02 1.83
C LEU A 168 -19.94 21.73 2.28
N GLY A 169 -19.08 22.76 2.38
CA GLY A 169 -17.63 22.63 2.57
C GLY A 169 -17.17 21.74 3.73
N THR A 170 -17.91 21.72 4.84
CA THR A 170 -17.62 20.93 6.06
C THR A 170 -18.26 19.54 6.07
N THR A 171 -18.93 19.14 4.98
CA THR A 171 -19.65 17.87 4.86
C THR A 171 -18.95 16.95 3.86
N ALA A 172 -19.36 15.69 3.80
CA ALA A 172 -18.88 14.73 2.80
C ALA A 172 -19.41 15.00 1.38
N TYR A 173 -20.22 16.04 1.18
CA TYR A 173 -20.96 16.28 -0.06
C TYR A 173 -20.39 17.42 -0.90
N SER A 174 -20.59 17.32 -2.22
CA SER A 174 -20.38 18.36 -3.23
C SER A 174 -21.68 18.59 -4.00
N ALA A 175 -22.06 19.85 -4.21
CA ALA A 175 -23.26 20.14 -4.99
C ALA A 175 -22.94 20.00 -6.48
N LEU A 176 -23.47 18.95 -7.11
CA LEU A 176 -23.39 18.73 -8.54
C LEU A 176 -24.35 19.65 -9.29
N LYS A 177 -25.57 19.77 -8.77
CA LYS A 177 -26.64 20.60 -9.34
C LYS A 177 -27.49 21.21 -8.24
N ILE A 178 -27.90 22.47 -8.43
CA ILE A 178 -28.84 23.16 -7.55
C ILE A 178 -29.92 23.82 -8.39
N ASP A 179 -31.14 23.28 -8.31
CA ASP A 179 -32.33 23.79 -8.97
C ASP A 179 -33.20 24.57 -7.98
N ILE A 180 -33.66 25.74 -8.41
CA ILE A 180 -34.59 26.59 -7.66
C ILE A 180 -35.93 26.54 -8.41
N ASP A 181 -36.83 25.67 -7.95
CA ASP A 181 -38.14 25.43 -8.53
C ASP A 181 -39.21 26.17 -7.70
N LEU A 182 -39.14 27.50 -7.75
CA LEU A 182 -40.09 28.39 -7.09
C LEU A 182 -40.99 29.03 -8.16
N PRO A 183 -42.32 29.10 -7.95
CA PRO A 183 -43.24 29.67 -8.93
C PRO A 183 -43.03 31.18 -9.14
N ASP A 184 -42.51 31.87 -8.11
CA ASP A 184 -42.21 33.29 -8.13
C ASP A 184 -40.86 33.60 -7.47
N ASN A 185 -40.40 34.84 -7.63
CA ASN A 185 -39.19 35.33 -6.97
C ASN A 185 -39.45 35.61 -5.47
N PHE A 186 -39.28 34.60 -4.62
CA PHE A 186 -39.47 34.73 -3.17
C PHE A 186 -38.20 35.12 -2.41
N PHE A 187 -38.37 35.94 -1.37
CA PHE A 187 -37.35 36.26 -0.39
C PHE A 187 -37.32 35.16 0.68
N ILE A 188 -36.20 34.46 0.76
CA ILE A 188 -35.99 33.39 1.75
C ILE A 188 -34.80 33.79 2.61
N PRO A 189 -34.99 34.00 3.94
CA PRO A 189 -33.89 34.32 4.82
C PRO A 189 -32.77 33.28 4.75
N ALA A 190 -31.52 33.73 4.79
CA ALA A 190 -30.36 32.83 4.75
C ALA A 190 -30.36 31.81 5.91
N SER A 191 -30.97 32.16 7.04
CA SER A 191 -31.17 31.25 8.17
C SER A 191 -32.09 30.08 7.83
N VAL A 192 -33.16 30.30 7.06
CA VAL A 192 -34.09 29.25 6.61
C VAL A 192 -33.38 28.32 5.63
N LEU A 193 -32.67 28.87 4.64
CA LEU A 193 -31.87 28.07 3.68
C LEU A 193 -30.79 27.26 4.39
N SER A 194 -30.13 27.84 5.41
CA SER A 194 -29.12 27.13 6.19
C SER A 194 -29.73 25.99 7.02
N LYS A 195 -30.91 26.20 7.62
CA LYS A 195 -31.64 25.15 8.37
C LYS A 195 -32.06 24.00 7.45
N LEU A 196 -32.68 24.31 6.30
CA LEU A 196 -33.03 23.32 5.28
C LEU A 196 -31.81 22.49 4.87
N ARG A 197 -30.70 23.17 4.53
CA ARG A 197 -29.45 22.52 4.11
C ARG A 197 -28.89 21.61 5.20
N GLN A 198 -28.77 22.11 6.44
CA GLN A 198 -28.22 21.32 7.57
C GLN A 198 -29.06 20.08 7.86
N LYS A 199 -30.38 20.24 7.98
CA LYS A 199 -31.30 19.11 8.22
C LYS A 199 -31.31 18.11 7.06
N ALA A 200 -31.18 18.58 5.80
CA ALA A 200 -31.13 17.70 4.64
C ALA A 200 -29.84 16.86 4.65
N VAL A 201 -28.68 17.49 4.91
CA VAL A 201 -27.39 16.78 5.06
C VAL A 201 -27.47 15.74 6.18
N GLU A 202 -27.95 16.12 7.36
CA GLU A 202 -28.07 15.19 8.50
C GLU A 202 -29.03 14.03 8.22
N SER A 203 -30.13 14.30 7.51
CA SER A 203 -31.09 13.27 7.12
C SER A 203 -30.50 12.31 6.09
N LEU A 204 -29.81 12.85 5.08
CA LEU A 204 -29.15 12.06 4.05
C LEU A 204 -28.04 11.17 4.65
N ASP A 205 -27.27 11.69 5.62
CA ASP A 205 -26.29 10.90 6.36
C ASP A 205 -26.92 9.69 7.08
N ARG A 206 -28.09 9.89 7.72
CA ARG A 206 -28.84 8.80 8.36
C ARG A 206 -29.32 7.77 7.34
N ILE A 207 -29.91 8.24 6.24
CA ILE A 207 -30.40 7.36 5.17
C ILE A 207 -29.26 6.54 4.59
N ARG A 208 -28.11 7.16 4.27
CA ARG A 208 -26.92 6.45 3.77
C ARG A 208 -26.44 5.38 4.74
N ARG A 209 -26.40 5.65 6.05
CA ARG A 209 -26.03 4.64 7.06
C ARG A 209 -27.00 3.45 7.10
N ILE A 210 -28.30 3.70 6.91
CA ILE A 210 -29.34 2.65 6.90
C ILE A 210 -29.30 1.85 5.59
N ALA A 211 -29.11 2.54 4.46
CA ALA A 211 -29.09 1.94 3.13
C ALA A 211 -27.79 1.18 2.84
N TYR A 212 -26.70 1.51 3.54
CA TYR A 212 -25.41 0.85 3.36
C TYR A 212 -25.53 -0.66 3.58
N ARG A 213 -25.27 -1.42 2.51
CA ARG A 213 -25.17 -2.88 2.55
C ARG A 213 -23.71 -3.25 2.50
N THR A 214 -23.23 -3.90 3.56
CA THR A 214 -21.95 -4.59 3.51
C THR A 214 -22.07 -5.80 2.60
N GLU A 215 -21.08 -6.01 1.73
CA GLU A 215 -20.92 -7.29 1.07
C GLU A 215 -20.73 -8.35 2.16
N LYS A 216 -21.70 -9.24 2.28
CA LYS A 216 -21.57 -10.40 3.17
C LYS A 216 -20.82 -11.47 2.42
N ARG A 217 -19.97 -12.20 3.15
CA ARG A 217 -19.39 -13.45 2.66
C ARG A 217 -20.54 -14.32 2.15
N GLN A 218 -20.42 -14.81 0.91
CA GLN A 218 -21.38 -15.76 0.37
C GLN A 218 -21.40 -17.04 1.21
N GLU A 219 -22.53 -17.73 1.19
CA GLU A 219 -22.60 -19.04 1.83
C GLU A 219 -21.58 -19.99 1.19
N GLU A 220 -20.99 -20.84 2.02
CA GLU A 220 -20.02 -21.82 1.61
C GLU A 220 -20.68 -22.95 0.83
N ASP A 221 -20.14 -23.26 -0.35
CA ASP A 221 -20.55 -24.43 -1.12
C ASP A 221 -19.86 -25.69 -0.59
N LYS A 222 -20.57 -26.41 0.28
CA LYS A 222 -20.09 -27.66 0.90
C LYS A 222 -20.01 -28.85 -0.06
N THR A 223 -20.43 -28.69 -1.32
CA THR A 223 -20.29 -29.76 -2.32
C THR A 223 -18.89 -29.83 -2.92
N VAL A 224 -18.11 -28.75 -2.78
CA VAL A 224 -16.73 -28.69 -3.26
C VAL A 224 -15.83 -29.51 -2.33
N CYS A 225 -15.04 -30.43 -2.86
CA CYS A 225 -14.04 -31.16 -2.06
C CYS A 225 -12.68 -30.48 -2.13
N TYR A 226 -11.94 -30.48 -1.03
CA TYR A 226 -10.54 -30.08 -1.03
C TYR A 226 -9.71 -31.10 -1.84
N PRO A 227 -8.70 -30.68 -2.62
CA PRO A 227 -7.96 -31.59 -3.50
C PRO A 227 -7.20 -32.71 -2.79
N GLN A 228 -6.98 -32.60 -1.48
CA GLN A 228 -6.27 -33.58 -0.66
C GLN A 228 -7.18 -34.08 0.47
N THR A 229 -7.14 -35.37 0.80
CA THR A 229 -7.91 -35.94 1.90
C THR A 229 -7.16 -35.93 3.23
N GLU A 230 -5.85 -35.71 3.18
CA GLU A 230 -4.98 -35.65 4.36
C GLU A 230 -4.12 -34.40 4.33
N LEU A 231 -4.12 -33.65 5.42
CA LEU A 231 -3.28 -32.49 5.64
C LEU A 231 -2.30 -32.78 6.77
N SER A 232 -1.00 -32.70 6.45
CA SER A 232 0.03 -32.67 7.48
C SER A 232 0.13 -31.28 8.11
N TYR A 233 1.14 -31.04 8.96
CA TYR A 233 1.43 -29.71 9.52
C TYR A 233 1.59 -28.61 8.44
N LEU A 234 1.88 -28.99 7.19
CA LEU A 234 1.98 -28.10 6.03
C LEU A 234 0.63 -27.49 5.61
N GLY A 235 -0.49 -28.10 6.02
CA GLY A 235 -1.82 -27.53 5.84
C GLY A 235 -2.10 -26.29 6.69
N ASN A 236 -1.19 -25.97 7.64
CA ASN A 236 -1.26 -24.79 8.51
C ASN A 236 -2.62 -24.61 9.23
N VAL A 237 -3.23 -25.73 9.64
CA VAL A 237 -4.49 -25.73 10.38
C VAL A 237 -4.22 -25.35 11.83
N SER A 238 -4.33 -24.06 12.12
CA SER A 238 -3.93 -23.45 13.40
C SER A 238 -5.09 -23.17 14.36
N ASN A 239 -6.34 -23.34 13.92
CA ASN A 239 -7.52 -23.07 14.73
C ASN A 239 -8.73 -23.93 14.34
N ARG A 240 -9.73 -23.99 15.23
CA ARG A 240 -10.94 -24.82 15.07
C ARG A 240 -11.76 -24.47 13.82
N LEU A 241 -11.79 -23.20 13.40
CA LEU A 241 -12.56 -22.79 12.21
C LEU A 241 -11.91 -23.29 10.92
N ALA A 242 -10.58 -23.23 10.84
CA ALA A 242 -9.83 -23.82 9.72
C ALA A 242 -10.01 -25.35 9.67
N GLU A 243 -9.92 -26.02 10.83
CA GLU A 243 -10.16 -27.47 10.90
C GLU A 243 -11.58 -27.83 10.40
N GLN A 244 -12.59 -27.11 10.89
CA GLN A 244 -13.98 -27.30 10.47
C GLN A 244 -14.15 -27.13 8.96
N PHE A 245 -13.58 -26.07 8.37
CA PHE A 245 -13.58 -25.85 6.92
C PHE A 245 -13.06 -27.07 6.15
N TYR A 246 -11.86 -27.56 6.50
CA TYR A 246 -11.27 -28.70 5.81
C TYR A 246 -12.09 -29.99 5.98
N ARG A 247 -12.66 -30.22 7.17
CA ARG A 247 -13.56 -31.37 7.42
C ARG A 247 -14.81 -31.30 6.55
N GLU A 248 -15.43 -30.13 6.46
CA GLU A 248 -16.63 -29.91 5.63
C GLU A 248 -16.33 -30.10 4.13
N HIS A 249 -15.08 -29.87 3.72
CA HIS A 249 -14.59 -30.11 2.37
C HIS A 249 -13.90 -31.47 2.17
N GLY A 250 -14.21 -32.48 3.00
CA GLY A 250 -13.83 -33.89 2.75
C GLY A 250 -12.43 -34.30 3.22
N VAL A 251 -11.71 -33.45 3.96
CA VAL A 251 -10.42 -33.82 4.57
C VAL A 251 -10.67 -34.70 5.79
N THR A 252 -10.12 -35.91 5.80
CA THR A 252 -10.35 -36.92 6.84
C THR A 252 -9.24 -36.97 7.89
N ARG A 253 -8.02 -36.55 7.55
CA ARG A 253 -6.91 -36.46 8.50
C ARG A 253 -6.29 -35.08 8.46
N ILE A 254 -6.21 -34.44 9.62
CA ILE A 254 -5.69 -33.08 9.76
C ILE A 254 -4.70 -33.09 10.92
N ASP A 255 -3.41 -32.94 10.61
CA ASP A 255 -2.40 -32.66 11.61
C ASP A 255 -2.43 -31.15 11.94
N PRO A 256 -2.24 -30.77 13.22
CA PRO A 256 -2.18 -29.37 13.62
C PRO A 256 -1.00 -28.64 12.95
N ALA A 257 -1.14 -27.33 12.77
CA ALA A 257 -0.05 -26.45 12.35
C ALA A 257 1.19 -26.62 13.25
N PHE A 258 2.37 -26.36 12.69
CA PHE A 258 3.64 -26.54 13.38
C PHE A 258 3.73 -25.71 14.68
N GLU A 259 3.17 -24.51 14.67
CA GLU A 259 3.13 -23.57 15.80
C GLU A 259 2.26 -24.07 16.96
N ILE A 260 1.27 -24.91 16.67
CA ILE A 260 0.39 -25.52 17.68
C ILE A 260 1.03 -26.78 18.26
N LYS A 261 1.57 -27.64 17.40
CA LYS A 261 2.24 -28.88 17.82
C LYS A 261 3.49 -29.11 16.97
N PRO A 262 4.67 -28.66 17.46
CA PRO A 262 5.92 -28.83 16.74
C PRO A 262 6.24 -30.31 16.50
N SER A 263 6.57 -30.64 15.25
CA SER A 263 7.07 -31.97 14.87
C SER A 263 8.59 -31.97 14.80
N LYS A 264 9.24 -33.04 15.25
CA LYS A 264 10.71 -33.17 15.18
C LYS A 264 11.13 -33.73 13.83
N GLY A 265 12.31 -33.32 13.34
CA GLY A 265 12.90 -33.85 12.12
C GLY A 265 12.18 -33.47 10.82
N VAL A 266 11.22 -32.55 10.87
CA VAL A 266 10.50 -32.07 9.68
C VAL A 266 11.12 -30.77 9.15
N PRO A 267 11.00 -30.48 7.84
CA PRO A 267 11.47 -29.21 7.29
C PRO A 267 10.64 -28.04 7.83
N LEU A 268 11.35 -26.99 8.27
CA LEU A 268 10.79 -25.75 8.80
C LEU A 268 10.47 -24.73 7.71
N MET A 269 11.14 -24.84 6.56
CA MET A 269 10.96 -23.93 5.44
C MET A 269 11.27 -24.66 4.14
N PHE A 270 10.44 -24.40 3.14
CA PHE A 270 10.61 -24.83 1.76
C PHE A 270 10.83 -23.58 0.93
N THR A 271 11.83 -23.58 0.06
CA THR A 271 12.09 -22.42 -0.79
C THR A 271 12.77 -22.82 -2.08
N ARG A 272 12.34 -22.18 -3.17
CA ARG A 272 13.04 -22.26 -4.46
C ARG A 272 14.28 -21.37 -4.49
N HIS A 273 14.48 -20.48 -3.51
CA HIS A 273 15.74 -19.76 -3.38
C HIS A 273 16.84 -20.74 -2.93
N CYS A 274 17.78 -21.03 -3.82
CA CYS A 274 18.83 -22.01 -3.58
C CYS A 274 20.15 -21.30 -3.28
N ILE A 275 20.65 -21.43 -2.05
CA ILE A 275 21.93 -20.81 -1.63
C ILE A 275 23.10 -21.32 -2.47
N ARG A 276 23.09 -22.59 -2.89
CA ARG A 276 24.12 -23.12 -3.80
C ARG A 276 24.11 -22.41 -5.15
N TYR A 277 22.94 -22.09 -5.69
CA TYR A 277 22.83 -21.34 -6.93
C TYR A 277 23.33 -19.91 -6.74
N MET A 278 22.90 -19.23 -5.68
CA MET A 278 23.33 -17.87 -5.33
C MET A 278 24.86 -17.75 -5.18
N LEU A 279 25.51 -18.76 -4.59
CA LEU A 279 26.96 -18.80 -4.40
C LEU A 279 27.72 -19.31 -5.65
N GLY A 280 27.05 -19.52 -6.79
CA GLY A 280 27.69 -19.99 -8.02
C GLY A 280 28.15 -21.46 -8.00
N ILE A 281 27.66 -22.25 -7.05
CA ILE A 281 28.07 -23.64 -6.77
C ILE A 281 26.89 -24.59 -6.91
N CYS A 282 26.01 -24.36 -7.89
CA CYS A 282 24.89 -25.26 -8.16
C CYS A 282 25.41 -26.66 -8.53
N LYS A 283 24.82 -27.73 -7.97
CA LYS A 283 25.21 -29.11 -8.32
C LYS A 283 24.97 -29.47 -9.79
N LYS A 284 24.12 -28.71 -10.48
CA LYS A 284 23.86 -28.86 -11.92
C LYS A 284 24.93 -28.18 -12.80
N THR A 285 25.91 -27.50 -12.22
CA THR A 285 27.01 -26.85 -12.95
C THR A 285 28.35 -27.51 -12.61
N PRO A 286 29.39 -27.36 -13.46
CA PRO A 286 30.72 -27.92 -13.17
C PRO A 286 31.33 -27.43 -11.84
N ALA A 287 30.92 -26.25 -11.36
CA ALA A 287 31.38 -25.68 -10.09
C ALA A 287 30.70 -26.31 -8.84
N GLY A 288 29.74 -27.21 -9.01
CA GLY A 288 28.90 -27.74 -7.93
C GLY A 288 29.63 -28.52 -6.83
N ASN A 289 30.81 -29.06 -7.14
CA ASN A 289 31.61 -29.87 -6.21
C ASN A 289 32.57 -29.04 -5.35
N LYS A 290 32.62 -27.70 -5.52
CA LYS A 290 33.56 -26.83 -4.79
C LYS A 290 33.34 -26.74 -3.28
N PHE A 291 32.17 -27.12 -2.75
CA PHE A 291 31.86 -27.02 -1.33
C PHE A 291 31.36 -28.34 -0.74
N PRO A 292 31.88 -28.76 0.43
CA PRO A 292 31.41 -29.94 1.13
C PRO A 292 29.96 -29.78 1.59
N ALA A 293 29.21 -30.88 1.56
CA ALA A 293 27.89 -30.96 2.17
C ALA A 293 28.02 -31.52 3.62
N PRO A 294 27.08 -31.20 4.53
CA PRO A 294 25.93 -30.30 4.38
C PRO A 294 26.28 -28.83 4.60
N LEU A 295 25.57 -27.92 3.92
CA LEU A 295 25.63 -26.49 4.24
C LEU A 295 24.72 -26.20 5.45
N THR A 296 25.13 -25.28 6.31
CA THR A 296 24.39 -24.89 7.53
C THR A 296 24.28 -23.37 7.61
N LEU A 297 23.10 -22.86 7.91
CA LEU A 297 22.87 -21.46 8.26
C LEU A 297 22.99 -21.28 9.77
N LEU A 298 23.64 -20.20 10.19
CA LEU A 298 23.65 -19.74 11.56
C LEU A 298 22.73 -18.52 11.67
N TYR A 299 21.65 -18.63 12.44
CA TYR A 299 20.71 -17.53 12.64
C TYR A 299 20.40 -17.38 14.13
N LYS A 300 20.77 -16.23 14.73
CA LYS A 300 20.53 -15.92 16.15
C LYS A 300 20.93 -17.06 17.10
N GLY A 301 22.11 -17.66 16.86
CA GLY A 301 22.64 -18.79 17.64
C GLY A 301 22.05 -20.17 17.29
N GLN A 302 21.05 -20.25 16.41
CA GLN A 302 20.50 -21.52 15.93
C GLN A 302 21.23 -22.00 14.67
N LYS A 303 21.49 -23.31 14.61
CA LYS A 303 22.04 -23.98 13.42
C LYS A 303 20.89 -24.61 12.63
N LEU A 304 20.72 -24.16 11.39
CA LEU A 304 19.72 -24.67 10.46
C LEU A 304 20.44 -25.42 9.33
N GLN A 305 20.21 -26.72 9.22
CA GLN A 305 20.81 -27.53 8.18
C GLN A 305 20.06 -27.36 6.87
N LEU A 306 20.80 -27.15 5.77
CA LEU A 306 20.26 -27.02 4.43
C LEU A 306 20.24 -28.37 3.72
N HIS A 307 19.08 -28.73 3.18
CA HIS A 307 18.91 -29.84 2.26
C HIS A 307 18.56 -29.29 0.87
N PHE A 308 19.05 -29.95 -0.18
CA PHE A 308 18.89 -29.50 -1.57
C PHE A 308 18.35 -30.62 -2.44
N ASP A 309 17.07 -30.50 -2.83
CA ASP A 309 16.49 -31.30 -3.89
C ASP A 309 16.81 -30.64 -5.23
N CYS A 310 17.87 -31.14 -5.88
CA CYS A 310 18.29 -30.62 -7.18
C CYS A 310 17.30 -30.97 -8.29
N THR A 311 16.52 -32.04 -8.16
CA THR A 311 15.53 -32.46 -9.15
C THR A 311 14.37 -31.48 -9.15
N ALA A 312 13.77 -31.23 -7.98
CA ALA A 312 12.70 -30.24 -7.81
C ALA A 312 13.18 -28.78 -7.84
N CYS A 313 14.51 -28.56 -7.80
CA CYS A 313 15.13 -27.23 -7.69
C CYS A 313 14.67 -26.47 -6.44
N GLU A 314 14.61 -27.19 -5.33
CA GLU A 314 14.11 -26.74 -4.05
C GLU A 314 15.16 -26.92 -2.94
N MET A 315 15.17 -25.99 -2.00
CA MET A 315 15.96 -26.05 -0.78
C MET A 315 15.02 -26.12 0.42
N THR A 316 15.30 -27.04 1.33
CA THR A 316 14.57 -27.18 2.60
C THR A 316 15.49 -26.95 3.79
N LEU A 317 14.95 -26.35 4.84
CA LEU A 317 15.68 -26.02 6.07
C LEU A 317 15.20 -26.92 7.20
N TYR A 318 16.15 -27.53 7.90
CA TYR A 318 15.88 -28.36 9.08
C TYR A 318 16.52 -27.73 10.30
N LYS A 319 15.84 -27.78 11.44
CA LYS A 319 16.48 -27.45 12.72
C LYS A 319 17.50 -28.55 13.03
N LYS A 320 18.76 -28.16 13.25
CA LYS A 320 19.75 -29.10 13.75
C LYS A 320 19.59 -29.20 15.26
N ASP A 321 19.17 -30.37 15.75
CA ASP A 321 19.21 -30.64 17.18
C ASP A 321 20.68 -30.58 17.61
N ILE A 322 20.97 -29.74 18.61
CA ILE A 322 22.26 -29.73 19.28
C ILE A 322 22.19 -30.94 20.22
N LEU A 323 22.82 -32.05 19.81
CA LEU A 323 23.05 -33.21 20.68
C LEU A 323 23.83 -32.79 21.93
#